data_AF-A0A9E2H948-F1
#
_entry.id   AF-A0A9E2H948-F1
#
_cell.length_a   1.000
_cell.length_b   1.000
_cell.length_c   1.000
_cell.angle_alpha   90.00
_cell.angle_beta   90.00
_cell.angle_gamma   90.00
#
_symmetry.space_group_name_H-M   'P 1'
#
loop_
_entity.id
_entity.type
_entity.pdbx_description
1 polymer ?
#
loop_
_entity_poly.entity_id
_entity_poly.type
_entity_poly.pdbx_seq_one_letter_code
_entity_poly.pdbx_strand_id
1 'polypeptide(L)'
;MKNTSRGVALYVMIGPGPENVRKMLYDRANDAASVFNQCGRKLGTKWFTLHTKQLVKASDYQSDDGTRMRDILKEGLDKFKKSDLPAIIQEIEKLKGKF
;
A
#
# COMPACT_ATOMS: atom_id res chain seq x y z
N MET A 1 13.10 14.69 28.38
CA MET A 1 12.38 13.84 27.40
C MET A 1 13.43 13.27 26.45
N LYS A 2 13.79 11.97 26.58
CA LYS A 2 14.79 11.34 25.70
C LYS A 2 14.20 11.23 24.30
N ASN A 3 14.82 11.87 23.32
CA ASN A 3 14.44 11.73 21.92
C ASN A 3 14.90 10.35 21.44
N THR A 4 14.07 9.33 21.65
CA THR A 4 14.31 8.00 21.06
C THR A 4 14.05 8.13 19.56
N SER A 5 15.11 8.06 18.76
CA SER A 5 15.07 7.93 17.30
C SER A 5 14.36 6.64 16.89
N ARG A 6 13.05 6.58 17.12
CA ARG A 6 12.20 5.50 16.60
C ARG A 6 12.07 5.77 15.11
N GLY A 7 12.75 4.97 14.30
CA GLY A 7 12.68 5.03 12.84
C GLY A 7 11.23 5.09 12.36
N VAL A 8 10.99 5.86 11.29
CA VAL A 8 9.64 6.10 10.77
C VAL A 8 9.26 5.02 9.76
N ALA A 9 8.05 4.47 9.84
CA ALA A 9 7.56 3.55 8.83
C ALA A 9 6.98 4.33 7.64
N LEU A 10 7.44 4.02 6.42
CA LEU A 10 6.91 4.63 5.20
C LEU A 10 5.99 3.63 4.47
N TYR A 11 4.84 4.12 4.03
CA TYR A 11 3.82 3.32 3.34
C TYR A 11 3.46 3.94 2.00
N VAL A 12 3.27 3.10 0.98
CA VAL A 12 2.55 3.46 -0.25
C VAL A 12 1.09 3.11 -0.07
N MET A 13 0.23 4.09 -0.34
CA MET A 13 -1.21 4.01 -0.12
C MET A 13 -1.95 4.45 -1.37
N ILE A 14 -2.98 3.69 -1.77
CA ILE A 14 -3.93 4.08 -2.82
C ILE A 14 -5.29 4.40 -2.17
N GLY A 15 -5.63 5.69 -2.12
CA GLY A 15 -6.87 6.27 -1.56
C GLY A 15 -6.65 7.68 -0.96
N PRO A 16 -7.67 8.54 -0.74
CA PRO A 16 -9.12 8.28 -0.68
C PRO A 16 -9.96 8.86 -1.84
N GLY A 17 -11.18 8.34 -2.03
CA GLY A 17 -12.18 8.86 -2.98
C GLY A 17 -13.56 9.14 -2.34
N PRO A 18 -14.55 9.62 -3.13
CA PRO A 18 -15.94 9.83 -2.69
C PRO A 18 -16.60 8.57 -2.12
N GLU A 19 -17.57 8.70 -1.21
CA GLU A 19 -18.14 7.59 -0.44
C GLU A 19 -18.72 6.45 -1.29
N ASN A 20 -19.46 6.79 -2.34
CA ASN A 20 -20.00 5.83 -3.31
C ASN A 20 -18.89 5.02 -4.00
N VAL A 21 -17.81 5.70 -4.39
CA VAL A 21 -16.61 5.07 -4.99
C VAL A 21 -15.92 4.18 -3.96
N ARG A 22 -15.81 4.62 -2.70
CA ARG A 22 -15.22 3.82 -1.61
C ARG A 22 -16.00 2.53 -1.34
N LYS A 23 -17.34 2.59 -1.32
CA LYS A 23 -18.19 1.41 -1.09
C LYS A 23 -18.05 0.39 -2.21
N MET A 24 -18.08 0.84 -3.47
CA MET A 24 -17.84 -0.03 -4.63
C MET A 24 -16.48 -0.72 -4.57
N LEU A 25 -15.43 0.03 -4.24
CA LEU A 25 -14.08 -0.52 -4.16
C LEU A 25 -13.91 -1.48 -2.98
N TYR A 26 -14.57 -1.22 -1.86
CA TYR A 26 -14.58 -2.10 -0.69
C TYR A 26 -15.17 -3.48 -1.01
N ASP A 27 -16.34 -3.50 -1.64
CA ASP A 27 -17.03 -4.74 -1.98
C ASP A 27 -16.14 -5.59 -2.91
N ARG A 28 -15.49 -4.97 -3.89
CA ARG A 28 -14.59 -5.67 -4.82
C ARG A 28 -13.23 -6.03 -4.24
N ALA A 29 -12.68 -5.22 -3.34
CA ALA A 29 -11.43 -5.55 -2.65
C ALA A 29 -11.60 -6.75 -1.70
N ASN A 30 -12.79 -6.97 -1.15
CA ASN A 30 -13.11 -8.19 -0.42
C ASN A 30 -13.16 -9.42 -1.35
N ASP A 31 -13.71 -9.29 -2.56
CA ASP A 31 -13.76 -10.37 -3.56
C ASP A 31 -12.36 -10.74 -4.09
N ALA A 32 -11.43 -9.77 -4.16
CA ALA A 32 -10.06 -9.93 -4.63
C ALA A 32 -9.02 -9.64 -3.53
N ALA A 33 -9.28 -10.14 -2.31
CA ALA A 33 -8.48 -9.83 -1.13
C ALA A 33 -6.99 -10.17 -1.26
N SER A 34 -6.60 -11.17 -2.06
CA SER A 34 -5.19 -11.51 -2.29
C SER A 34 -4.37 -10.41 -2.97
N VAL A 35 -5.03 -9.54 -3.75
CA VAL A 35 -4.39 -8.44 -4.49
C VAL A 35 -4.41 -7.15 -3.66
N PHE A 36 -5.56 -6.84 -3.07
CA PHE A 36 -5.81 -5.56 -2.38
C PHE A 36 -5.51 -5.61 -0.87
N ASN A 37 -5.61 -6.78 -0.26
CA ASN A 37 -5.47 -6.98 1.19
C ASN A 37 -4.38 -8.00 1.52
N GLN A 38 -3.14 -7.65 1.20
CA GLN A 38 -1.96 -8.47 1.50
C GLN A 38 -1.80 -8.76 3.01
N CYS A 39 -2.45 -7.98 3.89
CA CYS A 39 -2.42 -8.18 5.33
C CYS A 39 -3.44 -9.22 5.83
N GLY A 40 -4.37 -9.69 4.99
CA GLY A 40 -5.35 -10.73 5.33
C GLY A 40 -6.34 -10.36 6.45
N ARG A 41 -6.47 -9.07 6.80
CA ARG A 41 -7.39 -8.58 7.86
C ARG A 41 -8.70 -8.13 7.27
N LYS A 42 -9.83 -8.32 7.96
CA LYS A 42 -11.13 -7.81 7.51
C LYS A 42 -11.04 -6.29 7.28
N LEU A 43 -11.27 -5.84 6.05
CA LEU A 43 -11.22 -4.43 5.70
C LEU A 43 -12.31 -3.70 6.51
N GLY A 44 -11.91 -2.68 7.26
CA GLY A 44 -12.82 -1.87 8.07
C GLY A 44 -13.52 -0.81 7.25
N THR A 45 -14.79 -0.52 7.53
CA THR A 45 -15.63 0.41 6.76
C THR A 45 -15.22 1.89 6.85
N LYS A 46 -14.19 2.22 7.62
CA LYS A 46 -13.79 3.61 7.93
C LYS A 46 -12.41 4.00 7.40
N TRP A 47 -11.59 3.04 6.97
CA TRP A 47 -10.23 3.28 6.49
C TRP A 47 -9.98 2.40 5.26
N PHE A 48 -10.23 2.98 4.08
CA PHE A 48 -10.18 2.28 2.79
C PHE A 48 -8.95 2.67 2.00
N THR A 49 -7.81 2.16 2.44
CA THR A 49 -6.63 2.12 1.58
C THR A 49 -6.71 0.81 0.81
N LEU A 50 -6.86 0.86 -0.52
CA LEU A 50 -7.05 -0.34 -1.35
C LEU A 50 -5.80 -1.20 -1.44
N HIS A 51 -4.65 -0.59 -1.22
CA HIS A 51 -3.38 -1.24 -1.19
C HIS A 51 -2.51 -0.48 -0.20
N THR A 52 -1.89 -1.20 0.72
CA THR A 52 -0.94 -0.63 1.65
C THR A 52 0.29 -1.51 1.64
N LYS A 53 1.43 -0.91 1.31
CA LYS A 53 2.72 -1.60 1.34
C LYS A 53 3.71 -0.79 2.15
N GLN A 54 4.29 -1.44 3.15
CA GLN A 54 5.38 -0.87 3.91
C GLN A 54 6.66 -0.96 3.08
N LEU A 55 7.29 0.19 2.82
CA LEU A 55 8.57 0.27 2.11
C LEU A 55 9.77 0.28 3.07
N VAL A 56 9.60 0.86 4.26
CA VAL A 56 10.66 0.99 5.26
C VAL A 56 10.14 0.61 6.64
N LYS A 57 10.93 -0.17 7.37
CA LYS A 57 10.70 -0.56 8.77
C LYS A 57 11.62 0.22 9.69
N ALA A 58 11.22 0.35 10.96
CA ALA A 58 12.05 1.02 11.97
C ALA A 58 13.44 0.35 12.15
N SER A 59 13.55 -0.95 11.89
CA SER A 59 14.83 -1.69 11.89
C SER A 59 15.79 -1.22 10.80
N ASP A 60 15.28 -0.68 9.70
CA ASP A 60 16.09 -0.30 8.53
C ASP A 60 16.86 1.00 8.81
N TYR A 61 16.51 1.72 9.89
CA TYR A 61 17.19 2.93 10.37
C TYR A 61 18.36 2.62 11.32
N GLN A 62 18.66 1.36 11.62
CA GLN A 62 19.78 1.01 12.51
C GLN A 62 21.16 1.23 11.85
N SER A 63 21.20 1.51 10.55
CA SER A 63 22.38 1.99 9.85
C SER A 63 22.27 3.49 9.58
N ASP A 64 23.23 4.29 10.06
CA ASP A 64 23.33 5.75 9.85
C ASP A 64 23.63 6.16 8.39
N ASP A 65 23.43 5.27 7.42
CA ASP A 65 23.76 5.52 6.02
C ASP A 65 22.51 5.95 5.22
N GLY A 66 22.40 7.25 4.97
CA GLY A 66 21.36 7.83 4.12
C GLY A 66 21.38 7.30 2.67
N THR A 67 22.51 6.76 2.20
CA THR A 67 22.62 6.12 0.88
C THR A 67 21.83 4.82 0.85
N ARG A 68 22.03 3.96 1.85
CA ARG A 68 21.27 2.71 1.98
C ARG A 68 19.77 2.92 2.08
N MET A 69 19.33 3.95 2.79
CA MET A 69 17.89 4.27 2.89
C MET A 69 17.30 4.69 1.54
N ARG A 70 18.05 5.46 0.74
CA ARG A 70 17.66 5.84 -0.61
C ARG A 70 17.51 4.61 -1.50
N ASP A 71 18.40 3.64 -1.40
CA ASP A 71 18.37 2.42 -2.19
C ASP A 71 17.16 1.55 -1.82
N ILE A 72 16.89 1.35 -0.53
CA ILE A 72 15.69 0.63 -0.05
C ILE A 72 14.40 1.25 -0.61
N LEU A 73 14.30 2.59 -0.56
CA LEU A 73 13.14 3.30 -1.08
C LEU A 73 13.01 3.14 -2.60
N LYS A 74 14.11 3.23 -3.33
CA LYS A 74 14.14 3.09 -4.79
C LYS A 74 13.72 1.69 -5.21
N GLU A 75 14.28 0.66 -4.59
CA GLU A 75 13.94 -0.74 -4.85
C GLU A 75 12.47 -1.03 -4.52
N GLY A 76 11.99 -0.54 -3.36
CA GLY A 76 10.61 -0.69 -2.94
C GLY A 76 9.63 -0.07 -3.93
N LEU A 77 9.93 1.14 -4.41
CA LEU A 77 9.12 1.84 -5.39
C LEU A 77 9.19 1.19 -6.78
N ASP A 78 10.36 0.74 -7.21
CA ASP A 78 10.52 0.05 -8.49
C ASP A 78 9.77 -1.28 -8.50
N LYS A 79 9.79 -2.02 -7.39
CA LYS A 79 8.98 -3.24 -7.24
C LYS A 79 7.49 -2.94 -7.31
N PHE A 80 7.05 -1.86 -6.65
CA PHE A 80 5.66 -1.43 -6.73
C PHE A 80 5.26 -1.12 -8.17
N LYS A 81 6.06 -0.33 -8.90
CA LYS A 81 5.78 0.02 -10.31
C LYS A 81 5.79 -1.17 -11.26
N LYS A 82 6.69 -2.12 -11.06
CA LYS A 82 6.87 -3.27 -11.97
C LYS A 82 5.90 -4.42 -11.71
N SER A 83 5.40 -4.56 -10.48
CA SER A 83 4.62 -5.74 -10.07
C SER A 83 3.27 -5.37 -9.47
N ASP A 84 3.26 -4.59 -8.38
CA ASP A 84 2.03 -4.34 -7.64
C ASP A 84 1.05 -3.46 -8.45
N LEU A 85 1.56 -2.38 -9.07
CA LEU A 85 0.75 -1.43 -9.83
C LEU A 85 0.08 -2.06 -11.06
N PRO A 86 0.78 -2.84 -11.92
CA PRO A 86 0.14 -3.56 -13.01
C PRO A 86 -0.95 -4.53 -12.56
N ALA A 87 -0.75 -5.27 -11.46
CA ALA A 87 -1.75 -6.19 -10.93
C ALA A 87 -3.01 -5.43 -10.45
N ILE A 88 -2.82 -4.29 -9.79
CA ILE A 88 -3.91 -3.41 -9.37
C ILE A 88 -4.68 -2.87 -10.58
N ILE A 89 -3.97 -2.39 -11.61
CA ILE A 89 -4.58 -1.88 -12.85
C ILE A 89 -5.41 -2.96 -13.54
N GLN A 90 -4.87 -4.18 -13.69
CA GLN A 90 -5.59 -5.30 -14.30
C GLN A 90 -6.91 -5.61 -13.57
N GLU A 91 -6.90 -5.65 -12.24
CA GLU A 91 -8.13 -5.85 -11.47
C GLU A 91 -9.12 -4.70 -11.64
N ILE A 92 -8.65 -3.44 -11.71
CA ILE A 92 -9.50 -2.28 -11.98
C ILE A 92 -10.09 -2.33 -13.40
N GLU A 93 -9.33 -2.74 -14.41
CA GLU A 93 -9.79 -2.84 -15.80
C GLU A 93 -10.89 -3.89 -15.98
N LYS A 94 -10.82 -5.01 -15.25
CA LYS A 94 -11.91 -6.01 -15.20
C LYS A 94 -13.24 -5.43 -14.71
N LEU A 95 -13.20 -4.30 -13.99
CA LEU A 95 -14.40 -3.60 -13.53
C LEU A 95 -15.00 -2.70 -14.62
N LYS A 96 -14.22 -2.19 -15.57
CA LYS A 96 -14.67 -1.20 -16.57
C LYS A 96 -15.68 -1.73 -17.59
N GLY A 97 -15.82 -3.06 -17.75
CA GLY A 97 -16.78 -3.69 -18.67
C GLY A 97 -18.06 -4.22 -18.01
N LYS A 98 -18.27 -3.96 -16.72
CA LYS A 98 -19.46 -4.41 -15.95
C LYS A 98 -20.43 -3.27 -15.62
N PHE A 99 -20.32 -2.14 -16.32
CA PHE A 99 -21.15 -0.94 -16.18
C PHE A 99 -21.53 -0.42 -17.55
#